data_AF-A0A563W133-F1
#
_entry.id   AF-A0A563W133-F1
#
_cell.length_a   1.000
_cell.length_b   1.000
_cell.length_c   1.000
_cell.angle_alpha   90.00
_cell.angle_beta   90.00
_cell.angle_gamma   90.00
#
_symmetry.space_group_name_H-M   'P 1'
#
loop_
_entity.id
_entity.type
_entity.pdbx_description
1 polymer ?
#
loop_
_entity_poly.entity_id
_entity_poly.type
_entity_poly.pdbx_seq_one_letter_code
_entity_poly.pdbx_strand_id
1 'polypeptide(L)'
;MHQVVQQILNCPYQGLTRRLYLESKAIELIALRLDPSFDKKFPDGILKLRSDDVDRLQHAKDILLKDLENPPSLLKLAQQVGLNDYKLKRGFKQLFGTTVFGYLHDYRMQQAYQLLEVEELNITEVSLQVGYNSLSSFNRAFKKKFGINPSKLSN
;
A
#
# COMPACT_ATOMS: atom_id res chain seq x y z
N MET A 1 13.75 -10.70 -16.21
CA MET A 1 13.95 -9.27 -15.87
C MET A 1 15.22 -9.02 -15.05
N HIS A 2 15.39 -9.62 -13.86
CA HIS A 2 16.58 -9.36 -13.01
C HIS A 2 17.91 -9.66 -13.72
N GLN A 3 17.99 -10.76 -14.47
CA GLN A 3 19.18 -11.11 -15.26
C GLN A 3 19.52 -10.07 -16.36
N VAL A 4 18.51 -9.49 -17.02
CA VAL A 4 18.69 -8.48 -18.07
C VAL A 4 19.17 -7.17 -17.46
N VAL A 5 18.67 -6.80 -16.28
CA VAL A 5 19.17 -5.65 -15.51
C VAL A 5 20.63 -5.85 -15.11
N GLN A 6 21.01 -7.05 -14.64
CA GLN A 6 22.41 -7.35 -14.33
C GLN A 6 23.31 -7.27 -15.57
N GLN A 7 22.82 -7.68 -16.73
CA GLN A 7 23.56 -7.57 -17.99
C GLN A 7 23.74 -6.12 -18.45
N ILE A 8 22.74 -5.24 -18.21
CA ILE A 8 22.87 -3.80 -18.45
C ILE A 8 23.92 -3.19 -17.53
N LEU A 9 23.87 -3.51 -16.22
CA LEU A 9 24.80 -2.99 -15.22
C LEU A 9 26.24 -3.45 -15.49
N ASN A 10 26.41 -4.68 -15.98
CA ASN A 10 27.70 -5.28 -16.28
C ASN A 10 28.01 -5.28 -17.79
N CYS A 11 27.59 -4.25 -18.53
CA CYS A 11 27.81 -4.17 -19.97
C CYS A 11 29.32 -4.14 -20.30
N PRO A 12 29.87 -5.14 -21.03
CA PRO A 12 31.31 -5.22 -21.30
C PRO A 12 31.74 -4.37 -22.50
N TYR A 13 30.80 -3.75 -23.21
CA TYR A 13 31.05 -3.02 -24.45
C TYR A 13 31.25 -1.52 -24.21
N GLN A 14 31.96 -0.86 -25.13
CA GLN A 14 32.21 0.58 -25.11
C GLN A 14 31.80 1.23 -26.45
N GLY A 15 31.76 2.57 -26.49
CA GLY A 15 31.46 3.33 -27.70
C GLY A 15 30.11 2.98 -28.34
N LEU A 16 30.07 2.92 -29.68
CA LEU A 16 28.85 2.63 -30.44
C LEU A 16 28.25 1.26 -30.09
N THR A 17 29.08 0.25 -29.86
CA THR A 17 28.64 -1.11 -29.49
C THR A 17 27.95 -1.14 -28.14
N ARG A 18 28.40 -0.32 -27.17
CA ARG A 18 27.71 -0.16 -25.88
C ARG A 18 26.29 0.36 -26.08
N ARG A 19 26.12 1.36 -26.95
CA ARG A 19 24.82 1.96 -27.24
C ARG A 19 23.87 0.92 -27.84
N LEU A 20 24.31 0.21 -28.88
CA LEU A 20 23.51 -0.85 -29.52
C LEU A 20 23.14 -1.97 -28.55
N TYR A 21 24.08 -2.39 -27.69
CA TYR A 21 23.83 -3.38 -26.66
C TYR A 21 22.77 -2.92 -25.66
N LEU A 22 22.89 -1.70 -25.15
CA LEU A 22 21.92 -1.15 -24.19
C LEU A 22 20.54 -0.96 -24.83
N GLU A 23 20.48 -0.50 -26.08
CA GLU A 23 19.23 -0.41 -26.85
C GLU A 23 18.57 -1.79 -27.01
N SER A 24 19.35 -2.83 -27.35
CA SER A 24 18.81 -4.20 -27.42
C SER A 24 18.29 -4.71 -26.07
N LYS A 25 18.98 -4.39 -24.97
CA LYS A 25 18.59 -4.82 -23.61
C LYS A 25 17.35 -4.07 -23.12
N ALA A 26 17.19 -2.81 -23.52
CA ALA A 26 15.98 -2.04 -23.26
C ALA A 26 14.77 -2.65 -23.99
N ILE A 27 14.92 -3.02 -25.26
CA ILE A 27 13.87 -3.71 -26.03
C ILE A 27 13.53 -5.06 -25.40
N GLU A 28 14.54 -5.82 -24.96
CA GLU A 28 14.34 -7.10 -24.26
C GLU A 28 13.54 -6.90 -22.94
N LEU A 29 13.84 -5.86 -22.16
CA LEU A 29 13.06 -5.52 -20.96
C LEU A 29 11.60 -5.15 -21.30
N ILE A 30 11.39 -4.42 -22.38
CA ILE A 30 10.04 -4.05 -22.85
C ILE A 30 9.29 -5.32 -23.30
N ALA A 31 9.92 -6.21 -24.06
CA ALA A 31 9.32 -7.47 -24.49
C ALA A 31 8.96 -8.37 -23.29
N LEU A 32 9.85 -8.49 -22.31
CA LEU A 32 9.61 -9.23 -21.06
C LEU A 32 8.49 -8.63 -20.19
N ARG A 33 8.15 -7.35 -20.41
CA ARG A 33 7.02 -6.68 -19.75
C ARG A 33 5.71 -6.83 -20.52
N LEU A 34 5.78 -6.98 -21.84
CA LEU A 34 4.61 -7.08 -22.71
C LEU A 34 4.12 -8.51 -22.89
N ASP A 35 4.93 -9.52 -22.56
CA ASP A 35 4.52 -10.93 -22.58
C ASP A 35 3.61 -11.26 -21.37
N PRO A 36 2.30 -11.52 -21.58
CA PRO A 36 1.36 -11.86 -20.51
C PRO A 36 1.66 -13.21 -19.84
N SER A 37 2.48 -14.05 -20.48
CA SER A 37 2.80 -15.41 -20.05
C SER A 37 3.76 -15.46 -18.86
N PHE A 38 4.55 -14.40 -18.66
CA PHE A 38 5.49 -14.27 -17.53
C PHE A 38 4.82 -13.74 -16.24
N ASP A 39 3.54 -13.38 -16.31
CA ASP A 39 2.79 -12.71 -15.24
C ASP A 39 2.02 -13.65 -14.32
N LYS A 40 2.45 -14.91 -14.14
CA LYS A 40 1.76 -15.86 -13.24
C LYS A 40 1.85 -15.55 -11.73
N LYS A 41 2.28 -14.34 -11.32
CA LYS A 41 2.13 -13.80 -9.96
C LYS A 41 1.83 -12.28 -9.90
N PHE A 42 1.37 -11.65 -10.98
CA PHE A 42 0.84 -10.29 -10.91
C PHE A 42 -0.69 -10.35 -11.03
N PRO A 43 -1.44 -9.92 -9.99
CA PRO A 43 -2.89 -10.04 -10.01
C PRO A 43 -3.41 -9.07 -11.06
N ASP A 44 -4.23 -9.52 -12.01
CA ASP A 44 -4.85 -8.83 -13.17
C ASP A 44 -4.33 -7.42 -13.48
N GLY A 45 -3.80 -7.21 -14.69
CA GLY A 45 -3.10 -6.02 -15.17
C GLY A 45 -3.61 -4.65 -14.71
N ILE A 46 -2.73 -3.65 -14.77
CA ILE A 46 -2.95 -2.27 -14.29
C ILE A 46 -4.34 -1.78 -14.69
N LEU A 47 -5.19 -1.53 -13.69
CA LEU A 47 -6.54 -1.01 -13.90
C LEU A 47 -6.40 0.42 -14.42
N LYS A 48 -6.93 0.68 -15.61
CA LYS A 48 -6.94 2.03 -16.19
C LYS A 48 -7.90 2.91 -15.40
N LEU A 49 -7.36 3.67 -14.43
CA LEU A 49 -8.11 4.64 -13.65
C LEU A 49 -8.28 5.92 -14.47
N ARG A 50 -9.52 6.42 -14.57
CA ARG A 50 -9.78 7.78 -15.05
C ARG A 50 -9.46 8.79 -13.94
N SER A 51 -9.28 10.07 -14.27
CA SER A 51 -9.08 11.13 -13.26
C SER A 51 -10.15 11.10 -12.17
N ASP A 52 -11.43 11.02 -12.57
CA ASP A 52 -12.57 10.91 -11.66
C ASP A 52 -12.53 9.63 -10.78
N ASP A 53 -12.01 8.51 -11.29
CA ASP A 53 -11.81 7.32 -10.45
C ASP A 53 -10.74 7.58 -9.37
N VAL A 54 -9.67 8.32 -9.70
CA VAL A 54 -8.62 8.70 -8.73
C VAL A 54 -9.19 9.62 -7.66
N ASP A 55 -9.98 10.62 -8.04
CA ASP A 55 -10.61 11.56 -7.11
C ASP A 55 -11.56 10.83 -6.14
N ARG A 56 -12.35 9.87 -6.65
CA ARG A 56 -13.22 9.02 -5.82
C ARG A 56 -12.45 8.11 -4.88
N LEU A 57 -11.28 7.60 -5.30
CA LEU A 57 -10.42 6.79 -4.44
C LEU A 57 -9.75 7.63 -3.33
N GLN A 58 -9.38 8.88 -3.62
CA GLN A 58 -8.93 9.82 -2.59
C GLN A 58 -10.06 10.14 -1.61
N HIS A 59 -11.27 10.42 -2.10
CA HIS A 59 -12.43 10.62 -1.24
C HIS A 59 -12.73 9.39 -0.37
N ALA A 60 -12.55 8.17 -0.90
CA ALA A 60 -12.71 6.95 -0.13
C ALA A 60 -11.70 6.86 1.03
N LYS A 61 -10.45 7.28 0.79
CA LYS A 61 -9.44 7.40 1.85
C LYS A 61 -9.88 8.41 2.90
N ASP A 62 -10.33 9.59 2.50
CA ASP A 62 -10.72 10.65 3.45
C ASP A 62 -11.89 10.20 4.35
N ILE A 63 -12.86 9.48 3.79
CA ILE A 63 -13.96 8.88 4.55
C ILE A 63 -13.43 7.87 5.58
N LEU A 64 -12.48 7.01 5.21
CA LEU A 64 -11.87 6.04 6.13
C LEU A 64 -11.13 6.70 7.29
N LEU A 65 -10.46 7.82 7.02
CA LEU A 65 -9.64 8.52 8.01
C LEU A 65 -10.44 9.44 8.92
N LYS A 66 -11.67 9.81 8.53
CA LYS A 66 -12.57 10.64 9.32
C LYS A 66 -13.07 9.95 10.58
N ASP A 67 -13.32 8.65 10.51
CA ASP A 67 -13.76 7.84 11.65
C ASP A 67 -12.93 6.56 11.71
N LEU A 68 -11.88 6.61 12.53
CA LEU A 68 -11.02 5.46 12.75
C LEU A 68 -11.68 4.38 13.59
N GLU A 69 -12.71 4.68 14.38
CA GLU A 69 -13.34 3.69 15.27
C GLU A 69 -14.32 2.83 14.48
N ASN A 70 -15.20 3.48 13.72
CA ASN A 70 -16.32 2.87 13.02
C ASN A 70 -16.27 3.12 11.50
N PRO A 71 -15.22 2.63 10.80
CA PRO A 71 -15.09 2.81 9.36
C PRO A 71 -16.24 2.10 8.62
N PRO A 72 -16.68 2.64 7.46
CA PRO A 72 -17.68 1.96 6.64
C PRO A 72 -17.17 0.61 6.13
N SER A 73 -18.11 -0.33 5.89
CA SER A 73 -17.78 -1.56 5.17
C SER A 73 -17.36 -1.24 3.73
N LEU A 74 -16.61 -2.13 3.09
CA LEU A 74 -16.21 -1.98 1.68
C LEU A 74 -17.39 -1.67 0.75
N LEU A 75 -18.52 -2.35 0.96
CA LEU A 75 -19.74 -2.13 0.18
C LEU A 75 -20.30 -0.72 0.37
N LYS A 76 -20.41 -0.26 1.63
CA LYS A 76 -20.89 1.09 1.94
C LYS A 76 -19.94 2.15 1.43
N LEU A 77 -18.64 1.94 1.58
CA LEU A 77 -17.61 2.85 1.10
C LEU A 77 -17.67 3.00 -0.42
N ALA A 78 -17.77 1.88 -1.14
CA ALA A 78 -17.92 1.86 -2.59
C ALA A 78 -19.16 2.64 -3.05
N GLN A 79 -20.30 2.44 -2.37
CA GLN A 79 -21.54 3.18 -2.62
C GLN A 79 -21.37 4.69 -2.37
N GLN A 80 -20.75 5.09 -1.26
CA GLN A 80 -20.54 6.49 -0.90
C GLN A 80 -19.68 7.25 -1.92
N VAL A 81 -18.70 6.59 -2.54
CA VAL A 81 -17.83 7.22 -3.55
C VAL A 81 -18.23 6.91 -5.00
N GLY A 82 -19.37 6.24 -5.20
CA GLY A 82 -19.87 5.90 -6.53
C GLY A 82 -18.96 4.95 -7.32
N LEU A 83 -18.27 4.03 -6.65
CA LEU A 83 -17.48 2.97 -7.27
C LEU A 83 -18.15 1.60 -7.05
N ASN A 84 -17.84 0.64 -7.92
CA ASN A 84 -18.14 -0.76 -7.61
C ASN A 84 -17.02 -1.36 -6.74
N ASP A 85 -17.32 -2.47 -6.05
CA ASP A 85 -16.39 -3.13 -5.12
C ASP A 85 -15.07 -3.54 -5.80
N TYR A 86 -15.12 -4.00 -7.05
CA TYR A 86 -13.94 -4.36 -7.83
C TYR A 86 -13.02 -3.16 -8.05
N LYS A 87 -13.56 -2.04 -8.55
CA LYS A 87 -12.83 -0.78 -8.79
C LYS A 87 -12.29 -0.19 -7.50
N LEU A 88 -13.06 -0.21 -6.42
CA LEU A 88 -12.59 0.24 -5.12
C LEU A 88 -11.39 -0.60 -4.68
N LYS A 89 -11.51 -1.93 -4.59
CA LYS A 89 -10.42 -2.79 -4.11
C LYS A 89 -9.17 -2.70 -4.98
N ARG A 90 -9.33 -2.84 -6.31
CA ARG A 90 -8.21 -2.84 -7.26
C ARG A 90 -7.60 -1.46 -7.39
N GLY A 91 -8.42 -0.45 -7.61
CA GLY A 91 -7.99 0.94 -7.77
C GLY A 91 -7.31 1.47 -6.52
N PHE A 92 -7.87 1.21 -5.34
CA PHE A 92 -7.28 1.64 -4.07
C PHE A 92 -5.92 0.97 -3.85
N LYS A 93 -5.81 -0.35 -4.09
CA LYS A 93 -4.52 -1.05 -4.00
C LYS A 93 -3.49 -0.55 -5.01
N GLN A 94 -3.92 -0.20 -6.21
CA GLN A 94 -3.05 0.37 -7.22
C GLN A 94 -2.57 1.78 -6.84
N LEU A 95 -3.45 2.61 -6.30
CA LEU A 95 -3.15 4.01 -5.98
C LEU A 95 -2.36 4.16 -4.67
N PHE A 96 -2.68 3.37 -3.65
CA PHE A 96 -2.11 3.49 -2.30
C PHE A 96 -1.19 2.34 -1.90
N GLY A 97 -0.96 1.37 -2.80
CA GLY A 97 -0.04 0.24 -2.58
C GLY A 97 -0.54 -0.86 -1.64
N THR A 98 -1.73 -0.70 -1.04
CA THR A 98 -2.30 -1.65 -0.07
C THR A 98 -3.82 -1.72 -0.15
N THR A 99 -4.45 -2.70 0.48
CA THR A 99 -5.91 -2.80 0.50
C THR A 99 -6.53 -1.66 1.32
N VAL A 100 -7.82 -1.37 1.09
CA VAL A 100 -8.60 -0.37 1.84
C VAL A 100 -8.40 -0.50 3.35
N PHE A 101 -8.63 -1.69 3.92
CA PHE A 101 -8.45 -1.91 5.35
C PHE A 101 -6.98 -2.09 5.76
N GLY A 102 -6.11 -2.51 4.84
CA GLY A 102 -4.66 -2.49 5.07
C GLY A 102 -4.16 -1.07 5.35
N TYR A 103 -4.64 -0.11 4.54
CA TYR A 103 -4.33 1.31 4.72
C TYR A 103 -4.86 1.84 6.05
N LEU A 104 -6.12 1.53 6.39
CA LEU A 104 -6.71 1.95 7.67
C LEU A 104 -5.92 1.37 8.87
N HIS A 105 -5.60 0.08 8.85
CA HIS A 105 -4.77 -0.53 9.89
C HIS A 105 -3.42 0.15 10.01
N ASP A 106 -2.78 0.43 8.88
CA ASP A 106 -1.49 1.08 8.87
C ASP A 106 -1.54 2.49 9.45
N TYR A 107 -2.57 3.26 9.11
CA TYR A 107 -2.80 4.60 9.63
C TYR A 107 -3.09 4.59 11.14
N ARG A 108 -3.99 3.71 11.60
CA ARG A 108 -4.29 3.55 13.04
C ARG A 108 -3.03 3.27 13.87
N MET A 109 -2.12 2.44 13.37
CA MET A 109 -0.86 2.15 14.06
C MET A 109 0.11 3.34 14.06
N GLN A 110 0.16 4.13 12.98
CA GLN A 110 0.97 5.35 12.95
C GLN A 110 0.46 6.38 13.97
N GLN A 111 -0.86 6.61 14.02
CA GLN A 111 -1.47 7.47 15.03
C GLN A 111 -1.20 6.96 16.45
N ALA A 112 -1.32 5.65 16.67
CA ALA A 112 -1.06 5.06 17.98
C ALA A 112 0.39 5.27 18.43
N TYR A 113 1.35 5.15 17.51
CA TYR A 113 2.76 5.39 17.81
C TYR A 113 2.97 6.84 18.26
N GLN A 114 2.42 7.80 17.52
CA GLN A 114 2.52 9.22 17.84
C GLN A 114 1.89 9.56 19.19
N LEU A 115 0.70 9.04 19.48
CA LEU A 115 0.02 9.26 20.76
C LEU A 115 0.82 8.70 21.94
N LEU A 116 1.40 7.51 21.79
CA LEU A 116 2.23 6.91 22.83
C LEU A 116 3.56 7.62 23.03
N GLU A 117 4.14 8.19 21.97
CA GLU A 117 5.42 8.90 22.03
C GLU A 117 5.28 10.33 22.59
N VAL A 118 4.17 11.01 22.30
CA VAL A 118 4.01 12.45 22.57
C VAL A 118 3.14 12.74 23.80
N GLU A 119 2.06 11.99 24.02
CA GLU A 119 0.99 12.39 24.95
C GLU A 119 0.98 11.63 26.28
N GLU A 120 1.97 10.76 26.56
CA GLU A 120 2.05 9.91 27.76
C GLU A 120 0.74 9.17 28.11
N LEU A 121 -0.11 8.93 27.11
CA LEU A 121 -1.43 8.36 27.29
C LEU A 121 -1.36 6.87 27.64
N ASN A 122 -2.33 6.40 28.44
CA ASN A 122 -2.46 5.00 28.76
C ASN A 122 -2.70 4.19 27.47
N ILE A 123 -1.96 3.09 27.30
CA ILE A 123 -2.07 2.17 26.16
C ILE A 123 -3.53 1.77 25.88
N THR A 124 -4.34 1.61 26.93
CA THR A 124 -5.77 1.28 26.81
C THR A 124 -6.54 2.40 26.11
N GLU A 125 -6.32 3.65 26.52
CA GLU A 125 -6.97 4.83 25.94
C GLU A 125 -6.55 5.02 24.49
N VAL A 126 -5.24 4.92 24.21
CA VAL A 126 -4.72 4.98 22.83
C VAL A 126 -5.35 3.90 21.96
N SER A 127 -5.46 2.66 22.46
CA SER A 127 -6.04 1.56 21.69
C SER A 127 -7.51 1.82 21.30
N LEU A 128 -8.29 2.39 22.20
CA LEU A 128 -9.69 2.76 21.95
C LEU A 128 -9.76 3.93 20.96
N GLN A 129 -8.96 4.97 21.17
CA GLN A 129 -8.93 6.18 20.34
C GLN A 129 -8.56 5.88 18.88
N VAL A 130 -7.66 4.92 18.64
CA VAL A 130 -7.32 4.48 17.28
C VAL A 130 -8.25 3.39 16.73
N GLY A 131 -9.34 3.06 17.43
CA GLY A 131 -10.40 2.19 16.91
C GLY A 131 -10.18 0.69 17.11
N TYR A 132 -9.51 0.27 18.18
CA TYR A 132 -9.41 -1.13 18.58
C TYR A 132 -10.28 -1.45 19.79
N ASN A 133 -11.19 -2.40 19.62
CA ASN A 133 -12.07 -2.89 20.71
C ASN A 133 -11.39 -3.90 21.65
N SER A 134 -10.12 -4.24 21.39
CA SER A 134 -9.37 -5.21 22.17
C SER A 134 -7.90 -4.85 22.24
N LEU A 135 -7.42 -4.67 23.48
CA LEU A 135 -6.01 -4.38 23.76
C LEU A 135 -5.08 -5.48 23.25
N SER A 136 -5.50 -6.75 23.30
CA SER A 136 -4.72 -7.88 22.78
C SER A 136 -4.50 -7.79 21.27
N SER A 137 -5.56 -7.43 20.53
CA SER A 137 -5.49 -7.23 19.08
C SER A 137 -4.62 -6.03 18.71
N PHE A 138 -4.75 -4.95 19.48
CA PHE A 138 -3.92 -3.75 19.35
C PHE A 138 -2.44 -4.08 19.56
N ASN A 139 -2.09 -4.69 20.69
CA ASN A 139 -0.71 -5.05 21.04
C ASN A 139 -0.07 -5.94 19.96
N ARG A 140 -0.81 -6.94 19.46
CA ARG A 140 -0.32 -7.81 18.38
C ARG A 140 -0.09 -7.04 17.08
N ALA A 141 -1.01 -6.15 16.70
CA ALA A 141 -0.88 -5.33 15.49
C ALA A 141 0.31 -4.36 15.61
N PHE A 142 0.44 -3.69 16.75
CA PHE A 142 1.51 -2.74 17.04
C PHE A 142 2.88 -3.41 16.99
N LYS A 143 3.05 -4.53 17.72
CA LYS A 143 4.28 -5.31 17.71
C LYS A 143 4.61 -5.84 16.31
N LYS A 144 3.60 -6.28 15.55
CA LYS A 144 3.81 -6.74 14.18
C LYS A 144 4.34 -5.62 13.28
N LYS A 145 3.89 -4.38 13.48
CA LYS A 145 4.28 -3.24 12.64
C LYS A 145 5.62 -2.61 13.05
N PHE A 146 5.83 -2.40 14.34
CA PHE A 146 6.99 -1.66 14.85
C PHE A 146 8.07 -2.53 15.50
N GLY A 147 7.82 -3.83 15.68
CA GLY A 147 8.78 -4.76 16.28
C GLY A 147 8.90 -4.67 17.81
N ILE A 148 8.24 -3.69 18.45
CA ILE A 148 8.27 -3.45 19.89
C ILE A 148 6.86 -3.48 20.49
N ASN A 149 6.76 -3.76 21.79
CA ASN A 149 5.47 -3.64 22.49
C ASN A 149 5.14 -2.16 22.74
N PRO A 150 3.85 -1.78 22.71
CA PRO A 150 3.41 -0.41 23.06
C PRO A 150 3.92 0.07 24.42
N SER A 151 4.02 -0.84 25.39
CA SER A 151 4.52 -0.56 26.75
C SER A 151 5.98 -0.13 26.82
N LYS A 152 6.74 -0.17 25.72
CA LYS A 152 8.09 0.40 25.67
C LYS A 152 8.11 1.89 25.34
N LEU A 153 7.00 2.41 24.82
CA LEU A 153 6.82 3.82 24.47
C LEU A 153 5.94 4.53 25.50
N SER A 154 4.98 3.81 26.09
CA SER A 154 4.26 4.27 27.27
C SER A 154 5.22 4.37 28.46
N ASN A 155 5.20 5.50 29.17
CA ASN A 155 5.75 5.63 30.53
C ASN A 155 4.92 4.82 31.54
#